data_AF-A0A8T5J2C2-F1
#
_entry.id   AF-A0A8T5J2C2-F1
#
_cell.length_a   1.000
_cell.length_b   1.000
_cell.length_c   1.000
_cell.angle_alpha   90.00
_cell.angle_beta   90.00
_cell.angle_gamma   90.00
#
_symmetry.space_group_name_H-M   'P 1'
#
loop_
_entity.id
_entity.type
_entity.pdbx_description
1 polymer ?
#
loop_
_entity_poly.entity_id
_entity_poly.type
_entity_poly.pdbx_seq_one_letter_code
_entity_poly.pdbx_strand_id
1 'polypeptide(L)'
;IVGYPNIGKSTLINLLAPQTRAKVSAVSGTTKKTQWVRTGRLRIMDSPGVVPFGDRNVQIGMTASKDPHKIKNPEKVAIRIIEFLIKKNRALLRKFYDIDVEGESRDKDAYEVFEDIARKKGFLLKGGIVDENRTSIKIIDDWQRGRIKLK
;
A
#
# COMPACT_ATOMS: atom_id res chain seq x y z
N ILE A 1 -2.81 -3.31 22.03
CA ILE A 1 -2.20 -2.52 20.93
C ILE A 1 -3.28 -2.25 19.89
N VAL A 2 -3.50 -0.99 19.51
CA VAL A 2 -4.54 -0.58 18.55
C VAL A 2 -3.88 0.13 17.37
N GLY A 3 -4.45 0.01 16.17
CA GLY A 3 -3.98 0.70 14.97
C GLY A 3 -4.49 0.06 13.69
N TYR A 4 -4.17 0.67 12.54
CA TYR A 4 -4.59 0.21 11.21
C TYR A 4 -4.27 -1.27 10.96
N PRO A 5 -5.06 -1.99 10.14
CA PRO A 5 -4.71 -3.34 9.70
C PRO A 5 -3.29 -3.41 9.11
N ASN A 6 -2.65 -4.57 9.23
CA ASN A 6 -1.35 -4.88 8.60
C ASN A 6 -0.12 -4.04 8.99
N ILE A 7 -0.22 -3.12 9.96
CA ILE A 7 0.95 -2.33 10.44
C ILE A 7 1.96 -3.11 11.31
N GLY A 8 1.81 -4.43 11.45
CA GLY A 8 2.71 -5.25 12.27
C GLY A 8 2.37 -5.35 13.76
N LYS A 9 1.12 -5.05 14.17
CA LYS A 9 0.68 -5.18 15.57
C LYS A 9 0.94 -6.57 16.16
N SER A 10 0.51 -7.63 15.47
CA SER A 10 0.68 -9.01 15.95
C SER A 10 2.14 -9.45 15.90
N THR A 11 2.95 -8.91 14.99
CA THR A 11 4.41 -9.11 14.98
C THR A 11 5.06 -8.53 16.24
N LEU A 12 4.71 -7.30 16.60
CA LEU A 12 5.19 -6.67 17.84
C LEU A 12 4.77 -7.47 19.08
N ILE A 13 3.54 -8.00 19.10
CA ILE A 13 3.07 -8.85 20.20
C ILE A 13 3.87 -10.15 20.29
N ASN A 14 4.13 -10.81 19.17
CA ASN A 14 4.94 -12.03 19.15
C ASN A 14 6.39 -11.76 19.57
N LEU A 15 6.96 -10.58 19.28
CA LEU A 15 8.28 -10.19 19.78
C LEU A 15 8.29 -9.98 21.30
N LEU A 16 7.24 -9.36 21.85
CA LEU A 16 7.11 -9.10 23.30
C LEU A 16 6.69 -10.35 24.10
N ALA A 17 6.07 -11.32 23.45
CA ALA A 17 5.49 -12.50 24.07
C ALA A 17 5.75 -13.76 23.21
N PRO A 18 7.02 -14.22 23.11
CA PRO A 18 7.44 -15.25 22.16
C PRO A 18 6.78 -16.61 22.35
N GLN A 19 6.24 -16.90 23.55
CA GLN A 19 5.52 -18.14 23.85
C GLN A 19 4.08 -18.15 23.32
N THR A 20 3.56 -17.00 22.91
CA THR A 20 2.18 -16.81 22.45
C THR A 20 2.17 -16.54 20.96
N ARG A 21 1.56 -17.45 20.19
CA ARG A 21 1.47 -17.33 18.73
C ARG A 21 0.24 -16.53 18.31
N ALA A 22 0.33 -15.20 18.32
CA ALA A 22 -0.65 -14.41 17.58
C ALA A 22 -0.49 -14.70 16.07
N LYS A 23 -1.60 -14.90 15.35
CA LYS A 23 -1.56 -15.16 13.90
C LYS A 23 -1.03 -13.93 13.17
N VAL A 24 0.08 -14.08 12.44
CA VAL A 24 0.66 -13.01 11.61
C VAL A 24 0.48 -13.38 10.15
N SER A 25 -0.04 -12.43 9.37
CA SER A 25 -0.11 -12.52 7.91
C SER A 25 -0.15 -11.09 7.35
N ALA A 26 0.38 -10.92 6.14
CA ALA A 26 0.29 -9.68 5.38
C ALA A 26 -1.14 -9.39 4.86
N VAL A 27 -2.06 -10.34 5.00
CA VAL A 27 -3.45 -10.22 4.55
C VAL A 27 -4.30 -9.49 5.59
N SER A 28 -5.03 -8.46 5.14
CA SER A 28 -5.96 -7.70 5.98
C SER A 28 -7.06 -8.59 6.56
N GLY A 29 -7.35 -8.44 7.86
CA GLY A 29 -8.41 -9.21 8.55
C GLY A 29 -7.94 -10.54 9.15
N THR A 30 -6.63 -10.75 9.28
CA THR A 30 -6.06 -11.95 9.93
C THR A 30 -6.43 -12.04 11.41
N THR A 31 -6.35 -10.94 12.14
CA THR A 31 -6.83 -10.85 13.54
C THR A 31 -8.32 -10.55 13.53
N LYS A 32 -9.15 -11.58 13.72
CA LYS A 32 -10.63 -11.47 13.69
C LYS A 32 -11.28 -11.29 15.06
N LYS A 33 -10.58 -11.60 16.14
CA LYS A 33 -11.07 -11.53 17.52
C LYS A 33 -10.05 -10.83 18.40
N THR A 34 -10.54 -10.12 19.41
CA THR A 34 -9.68 -9.60 20.48
C THR A 34 -9.18 -10.75 21.33
N GLN A 35 -7.89 -10.78 21.63
CA GLN A 35 -7.26 -11.80 22.47
C GLN A 35 -6.32 -11.16 23.49
N TRP A 36 -6.20 -11.80 24.65
CA TRP A 36 -5.24 -11.41 25.68
C TRP A 36 -4.01 -12.30 25.60
N VAL A 37 -2.84 -11.66 25.56
CA VAL A 37 -1.53 -12.29 25.55
C VAL A 37 -0.83 -11.92 26.86
N ARG A 38 -0.28 -12.91 27.56
CA ARG A 38 0.42 -12.69 28.83
C ARG A 38 1.92 -12.96 28.65
N THR A 39 2.75 -12.03 29.12
CA THR A 39 4.21 -12.14 29.09
C THR A 39 4.79 -11.57 30.38
N GLY A 40 5.40 -12.43 31.20
CA GLY A 40 5.82 -12.07 32.57
C GLY A 40 4.67 -11.46 33.40
N ARG A 41 4.88 -10.22 33.86
CA ARG A 41 3.88 -9.44 34.63
C ARG A 41 2.92 -8.62 33.76
N LEU A 42 3.09 -8.61 32.44
CA LEU A 42 2.29 -7.81 31.51
C LEU A 42 1.15 -8.64 30.91
N ARG A 43 0.00 -7.98 30.72
CA ARG A 43 -1.11 -8.45 29.87
C ARG A 43 -1.27 -7.50 28.70
N ILE A 44 -1.13 -8.02 27.49
CA ILE A 44 -1.22 -7.29 26.24
C ILE A 44 -2.49 -7.72 25.51
N MET A 45 -3.31 -6.75 25.11
CA MET A 45 -4.50 -7.03 24.29
C MET A 45 -4.14 -6.89 22.80
N ASP A 46 -4.31 -7.96 22.02
CA ASP A 46 -4.29 -7.92 20.56
C ASP A 46 -5.73 -7.73 20.06
N SER A 47 -5.96 -6.71 19.22
CA SER A 47 -7.27 -6.41 18.67
C SER A 47 -7.24 -6.35 17.14
N PRO A 48 -8.38 -6.60 16.46
CA PRO A 48 -8.50 -6.36 15.03
C PRO A 48 -8.05 -4.94 14.65
N GLY A 49 -7.50 -4.78 13.46
CA GLY A 49 -7.14 -3.46 12.96
C GLY A 49 -8.36 -2.57 12.77
N VAL A 50 -8.28 -1.33 13.23
CA VAL A 50 -9.37 -0.34 13.12
C VAL A 50 -9.06 0.67 12.02
N VAL A 51 -10.08 1.06 11.24
CA VAL A 51 -10.00 2.11 10.22
C VAL A 51 -11.00 3.21 10.62
N PRO A 52 -10.56 4.45 10.88
CA PRO A 52 -11.46 5.57 11.18
C PRO A 52 -12.48 5.87 10.07
N PHE A 53 -13.58 6.55 10.39
CA PHE A 53 -14.63 6.92 9.43
C PHE A 53 -14.16 8.07 8.49
N GLY A 54 -14.45 8.02 7.19
CA GLY A 54 -13.99 9.00 6.17
C GLY A 54 -14.03 8.46 4.73
N ASP A 55 -13.44 9.13 3.72
CA ASP A 55 -13.40 8.65 2.32
C ASP A 55 -12.52 7.38 2.20
N ARG A 56 -13.15 6.23 2.51
CA ARG A 56 -12.49 5.00 2.95
C ARG A 56 -11.56 4.40 1.91
N ASN A 57 -11.93 4.39 0.63
CA ASN A 57 -11.26 3.52 -0.34
C ASN A 57 -9.83 3.96 -0.67
N VAL A 58 -9.60 5.26 -0.84
CA VAL A 58 -8.28 5.79 -1.17
C VAL A 58 -7.35 5.70 0.03
N GLN A 59 -7.82 6.13 1.20
CA GLN A 59 -7.03 6.09 2.43
C GLN A 59 -6.69 4.65 2.86
N ILE A 60 -7.63 3.71 2.74
CA ILE A 60 -7.40 2.29 3.03
C ILE A 60 -6.34 1.70 2.10
N GLY A 61 -6.38 2.05 0.81
CA GLY A 61 -5.40 1.61 -0.17
C GLY A 61 -4.00 2.20 0.10
N MET A 62 -3.91 3.50 0.41
CA MET A 62 -2.64 4.15 0.76
C MET A 62 -2.04 3.65 2.08
N THR A 63 -2.84 3.21 3.04
CA THR A 63 -2.36 2.76 4.37
C THR A 63 -2.02 1.27 4.44
N ALA A 64 -2.01 0.54 3.31
CA ALA A 64 -1.84 -0.92 3.28
C ALA A 64 -2.89 -1.70 4.11
N SER A 65 -4.02 -1.07 4.39
CA SER A 65 -5.09 -1.65 5.22
C SER A 65 -5.94 -2.68 4.46
N LYS A 66 -5.79 -2.75 3.13
CA LYS A 66 -6.51 -3.68 2.25
C LYS A 66 -5.62 -4.16 1.11
N ASP A 67 -5.78 -5.42 0.78
CA ASP A 67 -5.17 -6.06 -0.38
C ASP A 67 -5.46 -5.27 -1.67
N PRO A 68 -4.45 -4.97 -2.51
CA PRO A 68 -4.62 -4.24 -3.77
C PRO A 68 -5.72 -4.82 -4.68
N HIS A 69 -5.83 -6.15 -4.76
CA HIS A 69 -6.82 -6.84 -5.60
C HIS A 69 -8.25 -6.73 -5.08
N LYS A 70 -8.43 -6.31 -3.82
CA LYS A 70 -9.75 -6.15 -3.19
C LYS A 70 -10.20 -4.69 -3.13
N ILE A 71 -9.42 -3.76 -3.68
CA ILE A 71 -9.78 -2.34 -3.74
C ILE A 71 -10.80 -2.15 -4.87
N LYS A 72 -11.90 -1.44 -4.60
CA LYS A 72 -12.99 -1.25 -5.58
C LYS A 72 -12.54 -0.36 -6.77
N ASN A 73 -11.83 0.73 -6.48
CA ASN A 73 -11.35 1.69 -7.48
C ASN A 73 -9.82 1.82 -7.33
N PRO A 74 -9.03 0.80 -7.73
CA PRO A 74 -7.58 0.80 -7.52
C PRO A 74 -6.90 1.94 -8.29
N GLU A 75 -7.40 2.32 -9.45
CA GLU A 75 -6.89 3.44 -10.25
C GLU A 75 -6.84 4.75 -9.47
N LYS A 76 -7.96 5.15 -8.84
CA LYS A 76 -8.01 6.36 -7.99
C LYS A 76 -6.97 6.31 -6.87
N VAL A 77 -6.69 5.12 -6.32
CA VAL A 77 -5.64 4.94 -5.29
C VAL A 77 -4.25 5.08 -5.89
N ALA A 78 -4.00 4.45 -7.04
CA ALA A 78 -2.71 4.50 -7.73
C ALA A 78 -2.37 5.94 -8.16
N ILE A 79 -3.31 6.66 -8.78
CA ILE A 79 -3.16 8.08 -9.13
C ILE A 79 -2.85 8.90 -7.87
N ARG A 80 -3.56 8.67 -6.77
CA ARG A 80 -3.28 9.39 -5.51
C ARG A 80 -1.90 9.11 -4.94
N ILE A 81 -1.41 7.87 -5.06
CA ILE A 81 -0.04 7.50 -4.67
C ILE A 81 0.97 8.23 -5.56
N ILE A 82 0.74 8.26 -6.88
CA ILE A 82 1.61 8.98 -7.82
C ILE A 82 1.63 10.47 -7.50
N GLU A 83 0.47 11.12 -7.31
CA GLU A 83 0.38 12.53 -6.90
C GLU A 83 1.20 12.81 -5.63
N PHE A 84 1.07 11.92 -4.63
CA PHE A 84 1.82 12.04 -3.39
C PHE A 84 3.33 11.94 -3.62
N LEU A 85 3.78 10.97 -4.44
CA LEU A 85 5.19 10.77 -4.77
C LEU A 85 5.75 11.93 -5.60
N ILE A 86 4.99 12.44 -6.57
CA ILE A 86 5.31 13.64 -7.35
C ILE A 86 5.55 14.83 -6.39
N LYS A 87 4.64 15.07 -5.44
CA LYS A 87 4.78 16.17 -4.48
C LYS A 87 5.95 15.99 -3.51
N LYS A 88 6.32 14.75 -3.19
CA LYS A 88 7.40 14.47 -2.24
C LYS A 88 8.76 14.47 -2.89
N ASN A 89 8.94 13.70 -3.96
CA ASN A 89 10.19 13.61 -4.69
C ASN A 89 9.95 12.88 -6.02
N ARG A 90 9.80 13.66 -7.11
CA ARG A 90 9.63 13.12 -8.47
C ARG A 90 10.77 12.21 -8.92
N ALA A 91 12.00 12.51 -8.51
CA ALA A 91 13.16 11.71 -8.89
C ALA A 91 13.08 10.26 -8.37
N LEU A 92 12.30 10.01 -7.31
CA LEU A 92 12.04 8.64 -6.83
C LEU A 92 11.24 7.83 -7.85
N LEU A 93 10.24 8.41 -8.49
CA LEU A 93 9.44 7.73 -9.51
C LEU A 93 10.31 7.40 -10.73
N ARG A 94 11.10 8.37 -11.18
CA ARG A 94 12.08 8.18 -12.26
C ARG A 94 13.03 7.02 -11.96
N LYS A 95 13.68 7.05 -10.79
CA LYS A 95 14.65 6.03 -10.39
C LYS A 95 14.00 4.65 -10.18
N PHE A 96 12.81 4.59 -9.60
CA PHE A 96 12.19 3.32 -9.21
C PHE A 96 11.53 2.60 -10.39
N TYR A 97 10.80 3.34 -11.23
CA TYR A 97 10.10 2.77 -12.38
C TYR A 97 10.91 2.84 -13.68
N ASP A 98 12.02 3.59 -13.70
CA ASP A 98 12.84 3.82 -14.89
C ASP A 98 12.03 4.44 -16.04
N ILE A 99 11.36 5.55 -15.69
CA ILE A 99 10.48 6.36 -16.56
C ILE A 99 10.87 7.83 -16.49
N ASP A 100 10.58 8.57 -17.57
CA ASP A 100 10.74 10.01 -17.55
C ASP A 100 9.50 10.68 -16.94
N VAL A 101 9.73 11.49 -15.90
CA VAL A 101 8.68 12.24 -15.18
C VAL A 101 8.62 13.71 -15.60
N GLU A 102 9.56 14.13 -16.44
CA GLU A 102 9.63 15.42 -17.11
C GLU A 102 9.08 15.23 -18.54
N GLY A 103 8.16 16.08 -18.96
CA GLY A 103 7.69 16.13 -20.34
C GLY A 103 8.46 17.20 -21.13
N GLU A 104 8.25 17.25 -22.44
CA GLU A 104 8.99 18.15 -23.35
C GLU A 104 8.78 19.64 -23.03
N SER A 105 7.57 20.01 -22.58
CA SER A 105 7.21 21.41 -22.30
C SER A 105 6.83 21.69 -20.85
N ARG A 106 6.40 20.66 -20.11
CA ARG A 106 6.05 20.73 -18.70
C ARG A 106 6.31 19.40 -18.02
N ASP A 107 6.38 19.41 -16.70
CA ASP A 107 6.37 18.17 -15.94
C ASP A 107 5.09 17.37 -16.19
N LYS A 108 5.23 16.04 -16.20
CA LYS A 108 4.10 15.13 -16.38
C LYS A 108 3.18 15.17 -15.15
N ASP A 109 1.89 15.08 -15.41
CA ASP A 109 0.89 14.89 -14.38
C ASP A 109 0.82 13.42 -13.92
N ALA A 110 -0.03 13.15 -12.94
CA ALA A 110 -0.11 11.82 -12.34
C ALA A 110 -0.63 10.74 -13.31
N TYR A 111 -1.48 11.11 -14.28
CA TYR A 111 -2.02 10.17 -15.26
C TYR A 111 -0.99 9.88 -16.36
N GLU A 112 -0.28 10.90 -16.85
CA GLU A 112 0.84 10.73 -17.78
C GLU A 112 1.92 9.79 -17.19
N VAL A 113 2.29 9.99 -15.92
CA VAL A 113 3.22 9.09 -15.21
C VAL A 113 2.64 7.68 -15.06
N PHE A 114 1.34 7.54 -14.82
CA PHE A 114 0.69 6.25 -14.72
C PHE A 114 0.79 5.46 -16.02
N GLU A 115 0.54 6.11 -17.16
CA GLU A 115 0.67 5.51 -18.49
C GLU A 115 2.11 5.09 -18.79
N ASP A 116 3.09 5.91 -18.42
CA ASP A 116 4.50 5.56 -18.60
C ASP A 116 4.90 4.33 -17.77
N ILE A 117 4.40 4.23 -16.53
CA ILE A 117 4.60 3.01 -15.71
C ILE A 117 3.99 1.80 -16.42
N ALA A 118 2.77 1.92 -16.95
CA ALA A 118 2.11 0.84 -17.68
C ALA A 118 2.92 0.39 -18.89
N ARG A 119 3.34 1.34 -19.74
CA ARG A 119 4.14 1.09 -20.95
C ARG A 119 5.49 0.45 -20.59
N LYS A 120 6.19 1.00 -19.60
CA LYS A 120 7.48 0.48 -19.14
C LYS A 120 7.38 -0.94 -18.58
N LYS A 121 6.26 -1.29 -17.95
CA LYS A 121 5.99 -2.64 -17.44
C LYS A 121 5.39 -3.59 -18.49
N GLY A 122 5.07 -3.10 -19.68
CA GLY A 122 4.39 -3.88 -20.72
C GLY A 122 2.95 -4.26 -20.33
N PHE A 123 2.30 -3.46 -19.48
CA PHE A 123 0.91 -3.67 -19.06
C PHE A 123 -0.03 -3.05 -20.08
N LEU A 124 -0.07 -3.67 -21.25
CA LEU A 124 -0.87 -3.25 -22.39
C LEU A 124 -1.86 -4.37 -22.76
N LEU A 125 -3.07 -3.97 -23.09
CA LEU A 125 -4.10 -4.78 -23.71
C LEU A 125 -3.88 -4.82 -25.23
N LYS A 126 -4.75 -5.55 -25.95
CA LYS A 126 -4.76 -5.56 -27.42
C LYS A 126 -4.90 -4.13 -27.95
N GLY A 127 -4.13 -3.81 -29.01
CA GLY A 127 -4.10 -2.47 -29.59
C GLY A 127 -3.20 -1.48 -28.87
N GLY A 128 -2.41 -1.90 -27.87
CA GLY A 128 -1.47 -1.01 -27.17
C GLY A 128 -2.12 -0.09 -26.14
N ILE A 129 -3.38 -0.36 -25.78
CA ILE A 129 -4.14 0.35 -24.75
C ILE A 129 -3.61 -0.06 -23.37
N VAL A 130 -3.47 0.88 -22.45
CA VAL A 130 -3.00 0.60 -21.09
C VAL A 130 -3.97 -0.32 -20.33
N ASP A 131 -3.44 -1.36 -19.69
CA ASP A 131 -4.18 -2.17 -18.72
C ASP A 131 -4.18 -1.43 -17.37
N GLU A 132 -5.18 -0.57 -17.19
CA GLU A 132 -5.29 0.30 -16.01
C GLU A 132 -5.41 -0.50 -14.72
N ASN A 133 -6.17 -1.61 -14.72
CA ASN A 133 -6.37 -2.39 -13.51
C ASN A 133 -5.06 -3.06 -13.05
N ARG A 134 -4.34 -3.72 -13.98
CA ARG A 134 -3.06 -4.36 -13.67
C ARG A 134 -2.00 -3.36 -13.23
N THR A 135 -1.96 -2.19 -13.90
CA THR A 135 -1.05 -1.10 -13.56
C THR A 135 -1.35 -0.53 -12.16
N SER A 136 -2.62 -0.30 -11.87
CA SER A 136 -3.06 0.21 -10.56
C SER A 136 -2.68 -0.73 -9.42
N ILE A 137 -3.00 -2.03 -9.57
CA ILE A 137 -2.67 -3.05 -8.57
C ILE A 137 -1.15 -3.09 -8.32
N LYS A 138 -0.35 -3.01 -9.39
CA LYS A 138 1.12 -3.02 -9.28
C LYS A 138 1.65 -1.82 -8.48
N ILE A 139 1.19 -0.60 -8.80
CA ILE A 139 1.62 0.62 -8.12
C ILE A 139 1.26 0.55 -6.63
N ILE A 140 0.04 0.11 -6.31
CA ILE A 140 -0.42 -0.02 -4.93
C ILE A 140 0.41 -1.09 -4.20
N ASP A 141 0.70 -2.24 -4.81
CA ASP A 141 1.55 -3.28 -4.21
C ASP A 141 2.98 -2.77 -3.93
N ASP A 142 3.59 -2.07 -4.89
CA ASP A 142 4.94 -1.50 -4.74
C ASP A 142 5.00 -0.47 -3.60
N TRP A 143 3.96 0.36 -3.47
CA TRP A 143 3.79 1.29 -2.37
C TRP A 143 3.58 0.60 -1.03
N GLN A 144 2.59 -0.30 -0.93
CA GLN A 144 2.20 -0.96 0.33
C GLN A 144 3.32 -1.85 0.89
N ARG A 145 4.16 -2.43 0.02
CA ARG A 145 5.33 -3.21 0.43
C ARG A 145 6.55 -2.36 0.80
N GLY A 146 6.46 -1.04 0.71
CA GLY A 146 7.57 -0.13 1.01
C GLY A 146 8.75 -0.28 0.06
N ARG A 147 8.51 -0.72 -1.20
CA ARG A 147 9.58 -0.82 -2.21
C ARG A 147 10.05 0.57 -2.64
N ILE A 148 9.14 1.54 -2.65
CA ILE A 148 9.43 2.97 -2.88
C ILE A 148 9.82 3.60 -1.54
N LYS A 149 11.09 3.96 -1.36
CA LYS A 149 11.62 4.53 -0.11
C LYS A 149 11.76 6.05 -0.23
N LEU A 150 11.08 6.79 0.65
CA LEU A 150 11.06 8.27 0.68
C LEU A 150 12.30 8.91 1.35
N LYS A 151 13.46 8.24 1.31
CA LYS A 151 14.67 8.73 2.01
C LYS A 151 15.13 10.09 1.48
#